data_AF-A0A975A3G4-F1
#
_entry.id   AF-A0A975A3G4-F1
#
_cell.length_a   1.000
_cell.length_b   1.000
_cell.length_c   1.000
_cell.angle_alpha   90.00
_cell.angle_beta   90.00
_cell.angle_gamma   90.00
#
_symmetry.space_group_name_H-M   'P 1'
#
loop_
_entity.id
_entity.type
_entity.pdbx_description
1 polymer ?
#
loop_
_entity_poly.entity_id
_entity_poly.type
_entity_poly.pdbx_seq_one_letter_code
_entity_poly.pdbx_strand_id
1 'polypeptide(L)'
;MKRLNLLYKPEKENEFPWLLIHPKVKEGLARFKTRADAINWFLQFNYEVYIWFQTSKKIFGGQLAVLRPDDETESKDGSKDGKLLFIPKITGFDGGDIYEKICEEFNIHQQYLTRNLSQSDLDKKVKAIEFQLISDVNTYFPPDLETTRRKQTEYIDLNSIKASLELRISELEKEKSVAKEQIDKLKEKLQEKELNFMDINKNIDSFYEGNDQPFEPQDPNFMTGEQQQNINSGEFVPEQNEDEMSQANMYDPYQSTQQYLDPNQQIAIYDQFNGYPNGEIMGYDQYGYPTGMYNNAGMDPVKKEKIVSTINWILIGASIIAFLLILFIALFNGILTYFNVI
;
A
#
# COMPACT_ATOMS: atom_id res chain seq x y z
N MET A 1 10.80 13.03 24.25
CA MET A 1 9.85 12.60 23.17
C MET A 1 8.61 12.00 23.81
N LYS A 2 7.43 12.30 23.30
CA LYS A 2 6.17 11.72 23.80
C LYS A 2 6.07 10.25 23.41
N ARG A 3 5.37 9.42 24.20
CA ARG A 3 5.17 7.99 23.92
C ARG A 3 3.70 7.64 23.98
N LEU A 4 3.21 6.87 23.02
CA LEU A 4 1.83 6.43 22.97
C LEU A 4 1.73 4.97 22.53
N ASN A 5 0.65 4.34 22.94
CA ASN A 5 0.15 3.12 22.37
C ASN A 5 -1.24 3.39 21.78
N LEU A 6 -1.48 2.89 20.58
CA LEU A 6 -2.78 2.85 19.93
C LEU A 6 -3.30 1.41 20.03
N LEU A 7 -4.23 1.20 20.95
CA LEU A 7 -4.74 -0.11 21.35
C LEU A 7 -6.13 -0.35 20.78
N TYR A 8 -6.42 -1.58 20.37
CA TYR A 8 -7.77 -1.97 19.95
C TYR A 8 -8.56 -2.53 21.13
N LYS A 9 -9.58 -1.79 21.59
CA LYS A 9 -10.43 -2.09 22.76
C LYS A 9 -11.93 -1.91 22.45
N PRO A 10 -12.51 -2.78 21.61
CA PRO A 10 -13.93 -2.69 21.23
C PRO A 10 -14.88 -2.88 22.43
N GLU A 11 -14.54 -3.76 23.37
CA GLU A 11 -15.39 -4.16 24.52
C GLU A 11 -15.89 -3.00 25.40
N LYS A 12 -15.17 -1.87 25.41
CA LYS A 12 -15.54 -0.72 26.23
C LYS A 12 -16.44 0.29 25.52
N GLU A 13 -16.33 0.38 24.20
CA GLU A 13 -17.04 1.35 23.36
C GLU A 13 -16.93 0.87 21.92
N ASN A 14 -17.96 0.14 21.45
CA ASN A 14 -17.96 -0.47 20.12
C ASN A 14 -17.88 0.58 19.00
N GLU A 15 -18.41 1.79 19.23
CA GLU A 15 -18.36 2.87 18.24
C GLU A 15 -16.95 3.46 18.08
N PHE A 16 -16.19 3.58 19.17
CA PHE A 16 -14.82 4.12 19.16
C PHE A 16 -13.82 3.09 19.73
N PRO A 17 -13.54 2.01 18.98
CA PRO A 17 -12.79 0.88 19.49
C PRO A 17 -11.29 1.15 19.61
N TRP A 18 -10.75 2.18 18.96
CA TRP A 18 -9.33 2.50 18.98
C TRP A 18 -9.02 3.49 20.10
N LEU A 19 -8.18 3.09 21.06
CA LEU A 19 -7.79 3.89 22.21
C LEU A 19 -6.34 4.36 22.07
N LEU A 20 -6.14 5.68 22.06
CA LEU A 20 -4.82 6.29 22.15
C LEU A 20 -4.48 6.54 23.62
N ILE A 21 -3.37 6.00 24.12
CA ILE A 21 -3.04 6.02 25.55
C ILE A 21 -1.52 5.99 25.78
N HIS A 22 -1.03 6.68 26.81
CA HIS A 22 0.35 6.54 27.26
C HIS A 22 0.53 5.21 28.03
N PRO A 23 1.58 4.39 27.78
CA PRO A 23 1.71 3.04 28.37
C PRO A 23 1.66 2.97 29.91
N LYS A 24 2.01 4.06 30.58
CA LYS A 24 2.06 4.17 32.05
C LYS A 24 0.95 5.04 32.66
N VAL A 25 0.15 5.74 31.84
CA VAL A 25 -0.97 6.54 32.33
C VAL A 25 -2.23 5.67 32.30
N LYS A 26 -3.02 5.70 33.38
CA LYS A 26 -4.21 4.83 33.51
C LYS A 26 -5.34 5.27 32.58
N GLU A 27 -5.52 6.57 32.44
CA GLU A 27 -6.55 7.18 31.60
C GLU A 27 -6.08 7.23 30.14
N GLY A 28 -7.02 7.02 29.22
CA GLY A 28 -6.75 7.19 27.79
C GLY A 28 -6.67 8.67 27.43
N LEU A 29 -6.02 8.97 26.31
CA LEU A 29 -6.02 10.32 25.75
C LEU A 29 -7.34 10.59 25.00
N ALA A 30 -7.66 9.71 24.04
CA ALA A 30 -8.84 9.82 23.20
C ALA A 30 -9.17 8.47 22.55
N ARG A 31 -10.40 8.34 22.04
CA ARG A 31 -10.87 7.18 21.27
C ARG A 31 -11.36 7.55 19.88
N PHE A 32 -11.18 6.61 18.95
CA PHE A 32 -11.42 6.82 17.52
C PHE A 32 -12.14 5.63 16.87
N LYS A 33 -12.82 5.91 15.76
CA LYS A 33 -13.49 4.89 14.92
C LYS A 33 -12.46 4.03 14.18
N THR A 34 -11.41 4.65 13.66
CA THR A 34 -10.35 3.96 12.92
C THR A 34 -8.96 4.23 13.50
N ARG A 35 -8.01 3.34 13.17
CA ARG A 35 -6.60 3.48 13.51
C ARG A 35 -5.97 4.69 12.80
N ALA A 36 -6.31 4.88 11.52
CA ALA A 36 -5.87 6.02 10.71
C ALA A 36 -6.28 7.36 11.34
N ASP A 37 -7.54 7.47 11.78
CA ASP A 37 -8.06 8.70 12.40
C ASP A 37 -7.28 9.07 13.66
N ALA A 38 -7.03 8.08 14.53
CA ALA A 38 -6.28 8.30 15.76
C ALA A 38 -4.88 8.89 15.50
N ILE A 39 -4.17 8.33 14.51
CA ILE A 39 -2.85 8.79 14.12
C ILE A 39 -2.94 10.18 13.50
N ASN A 40 -3.78 10.37 12.50
CA ASN A 40 -3.89 11.66 11.80
C ASN A 40 -4.31 12.80 12.73
N TRP A 41 -5.23 12.53 13.65
CA TRP A 41 -5.63 13.49 14.69
C TRP A 41 -4.47 13.84 15.62
N PHE A 42 -3.67 12.87 16.07
CA PHE A 42 -2.57 13.16 17.00
C PHE A 42 -1.40 13.89 16.33
N LEU A 43 -1.13 13.60 15.06
CA LEU A 43 -0.02 14.20 14.34
C LEU A 43 -0.21 15.70 14.06
N GLN A 44 -1.44 16.23 14.15
CA GLN A 44 -1.70 17.67 14.02
C GLN A 44 -0.98 18.52 15.09
N PHE A 45 -0.68 17.93 16.26
CA PHE A 45 -0.06 18.64 17.37
C PHE A 45 1.46 18.86 17.20
N ASN A 46 2.04 18.34 16.11
CA ASN A 46 3.44 18.56 15.74
C ASN A 46 4.46 18.18 16.85
N TYR A 47 4.12 17.16 17.64
CA TYR A 47 5.01 16.62 18.67
C TYR A 47 5.94 15.55 18.11
N GLU A 48 7.18 15.53 18.59
CA GLU A 48 8.01 14.33 18.45
C GLU A 48 7.40 13.23 19.33
N VAL A 49 7.02 12.13 18.69
CA VAL A 49 6.29 11.05 19.34
C VAL A 49 6.73 9.69 18.84
N TYR A 50 6.66 8.71 19.73
CA TYR A 50 6.84 7.31 19.42
C TYR A 50 5.57 6.54 19.76
N ILE A 51 4.91 6.01 18.73
CA ILE A 51 3.60 5.36 18.83
C ILE A 51 3.75 3.87 18.50
N TRP A 52 3.32 2.99 19.39
CA TRP A 52 3.11 1.57 19.04
C TRP A 52 1.66 1.35 18.71
N PHE A 53 1.34 0.66 17.62
CA PHE A 53 -0.04 0.45 17.20
C PHE A 53 -0.38 -1.03 17.07
N GLN A 54 -1.62 -1.36 17.46
CA GLN A 54 -2.18 -2.69 17.30
C GLN A 54 -2.93 -2.85 15.98
N THR A 55 -3.20 -4.10 15.64
CA THR A 55 -4.19 -4.49 14.64
C THR A 55 -5.54 -4.73 15.32
N SER A 56 -6.60 -4.92 14.54
CA SER A 56 -7.93 -5.32 15.04
C SER A 56 -7.91 -6.67 15.78
N LYS A 57 -6.84 -7.46 15.63
CA LYS A 57 -6.63 -8.72 16.35
C LYS A 57 -6.00 -8.52 17.74
N LYS A 58 -5.85 -7.27 18.20
CA LYS A 58 -5.20 -6.90 19.49
C LYS A 58 -3.71 -7.31 19.58
N ILE A 59 -3.07 -7.55 18.45
CA ILE A 59 -1.63 -7.84 18.34
C ILE A 59 -0.93 -6.56 17.84
N PHE A 60 0.29 -6.28 18.31
CA PHE A 60 1.04 -5.15 17.78
C PHE A 60 1.45 -5.41 16.32
N GLY A 61 1.03 -4.50 15.45
CA GLY A 61 1.33 -4.55 14.02
C GLY A 61 2.54 -3.73 13.64
N GLY A 62 2.91 -2.74 14.46
CA GLY A 62 4.08 -1.94 14.22
C GLY A 62 4.24 -0.78 15.17
N GLN A 63 5.15 0.10 14.80
CA GLN A 63 5.41 1.36 15.48
C GLN A 63 5.59 2.49 14.46
N LEU A 64 5.32 3.72 14.88
CA LEU A 64 5.55 4.95 14.14
C LEU A 64 6.42 5.86 15.01
N ALA A 65 7.60 6.23 14.50
CA ALA A 65 8.44 7.25 15.10
C ALA A 65 8.26 8.56 14.34
N VAL A 66 8.01 9.64 15.07
CA VAL A 66 7.88 10.99 14.52
C VAL A 66 8.92 11.88 15.19
N LEU A 67 9.83 12.40 14.38
CA LEU A 67 11.01 13.12 14.85
C LEU A 67 11.38 14.23 13.90
N ARG A 68 12.03 15.27 14.41
CA ARG A 68 12.73 16.22 13.54
C ARG A 68 14.00 15.56 12.98
N PRO A 69 14.40 15.86 11.74
CA PRO A 69 15.66 15.40 11.17
C PRO A 69 16.84 15.66 12.11
N ASP A 70 17.82 14.75 12.14
CA ASP A 70 19.04 14.94 12.94
C ASP A 70 19.87 16.14 12.43
N ASP A 71 19.78 16.46 11.13
CA ASP A 71 20.56 17.48 10.44
C ASP A 71 19.93 18.89 10.50
N GLU A 72 18.67 19.00 10.95
CA GLU A 72 18.07 20.30 11.25
C GLU A 72 18.66 20.81 12.57
N THR A 73 19.77 21.57 12.48
CA THR A 73 20.24 22.40 13.59
C THR A 73 19.07 23.24 14.09
N GLU A 74 18.79 23.18 15.39
CA GLU A 74 17.79 24.00 16.08
C GLU A 74 17.78 25.41 15.47
N SER A 75 16.67 25.78 14.82
CA SER A 75 16.47 27.13 14.33
C SER A 75 16.79 28.08 15.47
N LYS A 76 17.75 29.00 15.27
CA LYS A 76 18.26 29.93 16.30
C LYS A 76 17.17 30.80 16.95
N ASP A 77 15.97 30.83 16.37
CA ASP A 77 14.80 31.56 16.87
C ASP A 77 13.83 30.71 17.69
N GLY A 78 14.14 29.43 17.98
CA GLY A 78 13.27 28.56 18.77
C GLY A 78 11.94 28.21 18.08
N SER A 79 11.75 28.60 16.81
CA SER A 79 10.59 28.20 16.01
C SER A 79 10.72 26.73 15.64
N LYS A 80 9.75 25.94 16.12
CA LYS A 80 9.66 24.48 15.98
C LYS A 80 9.07 24.06 14.63
N ASP A 81 9.27 24.85 13.59
CA ASP A 81 8.67 24.67 12.25
C ASP A 81 9.54 23.81 11.31
N GLY A 82 10.36 22.93 11.90
CA GLY A 82 11.13 21.93 11.18
C GLY A 82 10.22 20.85 10.58
N LYS A 83 10.59 20.31 9.42
CA LYS A 83 9.79 19.27 8.75
C LYS A 83 9.90 17.98 9.54
N LEU A 84 8.78 17.47 10.08
CA LEU A 84 8.79 16.17 10.76
C LEU A 84 8.99 15.02 9.77
N LEU A 85 9.78 14.04 10.20
CA LEU A 85 9.89 12.73 9.59
C LEU A 85 8.96 11.76 10.29
N PHE A 86 8.24 10.97 9.50
CA PHE A 86 7.29 9.97 9.91
C PHE A 86 7.83 8.61 9.47
N ILE A 87 8.34 7.82 10.41
CA ILE A 87 9.10 6.60 10.15
C ILE A 87 8.32 5.39 10.69
N PRO A 88 7.53 4.70 9.83
CA PRO A 88 6.91 3.44 10.19
C PRO A 88 7.97 2.34 10.33
N LYS A 89 7.76 1.43 11.28
CA LYS A 89 8.53 0.19 11.39
C LYS A 89 7.59 -0.96 11.68
N ILE A 90 7.68 -1.99 10.86
CA ILE A 90 6.78 -3.16 10.86
C ILE A 90 7.58 -4.44 11.07
N THR A 91 8.85 -4.47 10.67
CA THR A 91 9.75 -5.60 10.90
C THR A 91 9.90 -5.87 12.40
N GLY A 92 9.70 -7.14 12.78
CA GLY A 92 9.79 -7.61 14.16
C GLY A 92 8.48 -7.56 14.94
N PHE A 93 7.36 -7.26 14.28
CA PHE A 93 6.02 -7.29 14.88
C PHE A 93 5.17 -8.45 14.31
N ASP A 94 4.39 -9.08 15.18
CA ASP A 94 3.60 -10.28 14.84
C ASP A 94 2.24 -9.97 14.17
N GLY A 95 1.87 -8.70 14.06
CA GLY A 95 0.55 -8.31 13.55
C GLY A 95 0.36 -8.53 12.05
N GLY A 96 1.43 -8.79 11.29
CA GLY A 96 1.37 -9.06 9.85
C GLY A 96 0.94 -7.86 9.01
N ASP A 97 1.10 -6.64 9.54
CA ASP A 97 0.91 -5.42 8.76
C ASP A 97 1.96 -5.34 7.63
N ILE A 98 1.65 -4.58 6.58
CA ILE A 98 2.52 -4.38 5.41
C ILE A 98 2.92 -2.91 5.37
N TYR A 99 4.22 -2.63 5.16
CA TYR A 99 4.78 -1.29 5.27
C TYR A 99 4.09 -0.27 4.36
N GLU A 100 3.80 -0.64 3.12
CA GLU A 100 3.13 0.19 2.12
C GLU A 100 1.72 0.55 2.55
N LYS A 101 0.96 -0.43 3.06
CA LYS A 101 -0.41 -0.23 3.55
C LYS A 101 -0.43 0.69 4.75
N ILE A 102 0.55 0.58 5.65
CA ILE A 102 0.69 1.48 6.80
C ILE A 102 1.07 2.89 6.37
N CYS A 103 1.98 3.03 5.41
CA CYS A 103 2.33 4.32 4.84
C CYS A 103 1.10 4.98 4.20
N GLU A 104 0.34 4.24 3.41
CA GLU A 104 -0.90 4.72 2.80
C GLU A 104 -1.95 5.12 3.85
N GLU A 105 -2.25 4.23 4.80
CA GLU A 105 -3.20 4.44 5.88
C GLU A 105 -2.89 5.72 6.68
N PHE A 106 -1.61 5.93 6.99
CA PHE A 106 -1.16 7.10 7.73
C PHE A 106 -0.79 8.28 6.83
N ASN A 107 -1.07 8.24 5.53
CA ASN A 107 -0.74 9.29 4.55
C ASN A 107 0.73 9.71 4.64
N ILE A 108 1.65 8.75 4.70
CA ILE A 108 3.10 8.91 4.73
C ILE A 108 3.68 8.49 3.38
N HIS A 109 4.61 9.28 2.86
CA HIS A 109 5.36 8.94 1.68
C HIS A 109 6.41 7.87 2.03
N GLN A 110 6.34 6.72 1.35
CA GLN A 110 7.16 5.54 1.67
C GLN A 110 8.67 5.83 1.67
N GLN A 111 9.13 6.68 0.74
CA GLN A 111 10.55 7.03 0.56
C GLN A 111 10.97 8.29 1.32
N TYR A 112 10.24 9.41 1.16
CA TYR A 112 10.60 10.68 1.79
C TYR A 112 10.26 10.75 3.27
N LEU A 113 9.44 9.83 3.78
CA LEU A 113 9.01 9.79 5.18
C LEU A 113 8.30 11.09 5.61
N THR A 114 7.69 11.79 4.66
CA THR A 114 6.88 13.01 4.88
C THR A 114 5.40 12.68 4.71
N ARG A 115 4.51 13.59 5.09
CA ARG A 115 3.07 13.42 4.80
C ARG A 115 2.79 13.57 3.30
N ASN A 116 1.93 12.73 2.73
CA ASN A 116 1.52 12.76 1.33
C ASN A 116 0.52 13.87 1.02
N LEU A 117 -0.24 14.31 2.03
CA LEU A 117 -1.29 15.31 1.86
C LEU A 117 -0.76 16.71 2.17
N SER A 118 -1.33 17.70 1.47
CA SER A 118 -1.13 19.11 1.82
C SER A 118 -1.63 19.37 3.25
N GLN A 119 -1.06 20.37 3.93
CA GLN A 119 -1.51 20.74 5.27
C GLN A 119 -3.00 21.11 5.29
N SER A 120 -3.50 21.80 4.27
CA SER A 120 -4.92 22.12 4.15
C SER A 120 -5.84 20.90 4.04
N ASP A 121 -5.40 19.85 3.35
CA ASP A 121 -6.19 18.63 3.22
C ASP A 121 -6.13 17.79 4.49
N LEU A 122 -4.99 17.80 5.18
CA LEU A 122 -4.87 17.23 6.52
C LEU A 122 -5.83 17.92 7.49
N ASP A 123 -5.85 19.25 7.51
CA ASP A 123 -6.73 20.01 8.40
C ASP A 123 -8.22 19.72 8.12
N LYS A 124 -8.61 19.61 6.85
CA LYS A 124 -9.97 19.19 6.46
C LYS A 124 -10.29 17.79 6.95
N LYS A 125 -9.39 16.82 6.73
CA LYS A 125 -9.57 15.45 7.21
C LYS A 125 -9.70 15.42 8.72
N VAL A 126 -8.81 16.08 9.45
CA VAL A 126 -8.79 16.09 10.91
C VAL A 126 -10.06 16.73 11.49
N LYS A 127 -10.58 17.80 10.88
CA LYS A 127 -11.87 18.40 11.27
C LYS A 127 -13.06 17.47 11.07
N ALA A 128 -12.99 16.54 10.12
CA ALA A 128 -14.03 15.56 9.85
C ALA A 128 -13.93 14.30 10.73
N ILE A 129 -12.86 14.15 11.53
CA ILE A 129 -12.69 12.99 12.41
C ILE A 129 -13.68 13.09 13.57
N GLU A 130 -14.51 12.06 13.70
CA GLU A 130 -15.32 11.83 14.90
C GLU A 130 -14.50 11.06 15.94
N PHE A 131 -14.38 11.62 17.14
CA PHE A 131 -13.61 11.04 18.23
C PHE A 131 -14.17 11.43 19.59
N GLN A 132 -13.80 10.68 20.62
CA GLN A 132 -14.14 10.96 22.00
C GLN A 132 -12.87 11.36 22.76
N LEU A 133 -12.81 12.62 23.20
CA LEU A 133 -11.71 13.10 24.03
C LEU A 133 -11.90 12.61 25.47
N ILE A 134 -10.86 12.04 26.06
CA ILE A 134 -10.86 11.57 27.45
C ILE A 134 -10.02 12.50 28.33
N SER A 135 -8.86 12.92 27.85
CA SER A 135 -7.95 13.81 28.57
C SER A 135 -7.42 14.91 27.65
N ASP A 136 -7.09 16.07 28.22
CA ASP A 136 -6.50 17.18 27.47
C ASP A 136 -5.06 16.87 27.03
N VAL A 137 -4.79 17.01 25.74
CA VAL A 137 -3.51 16.70 25.09
C VAL A 137 -2.34 17.47 25.71
N ASN A 138 -2.56 18.73 26.11
CA ASN A 138 -1.49 19.60 26.61
C ASN A 138 -1.00 19.19 28.00
N THR A 139 -1.89 18.62 28.81
CA THR A 139 -1.63 18.24 30.21
C THR A 139 -1.46 16.73 30.39
N TYR A 140 -1.84 15.93 29.39
CA TYR A 140 -1.83 14.47 29.45
C TYR A 140 -0.44 13.84 29.59
N PHE A 141 0.60 14.48 29.06
CA PHE A 141 1.96 13.92 29.04
C PHE A 141 2.80 14.47 30.19
N PRO A 142 2.98 13.71 31.27
CA PRO A 142 3.78 14.17 32.39
C PRO A 142 5.28 14.16 31.99
N PRO A 143 6.07 15.18 32.40
CA PRO A 143 7.46 15.34 31.94
C PRO A 143 8.39 14.18 32.29
N ASP A 144 8.13 13.48 33.39
CA ASP A 144 8.90 12.34 33.90
C ASP A 144 8.75 11.07 33.05
N LEU A 145 7.73 11.01 32.19
CA LEU A 145 7.45 9.85 31.35
C LEU A 145 7.90 10.03 29.89
N GLU A 146 8.59 11.12 29.58
CA GLU A 146 9.18 11.29 28.26
C GLU A 146 10.28 10.26 27.98
N THR A 147 10.32 9.76 26.74
CA THR A 147 11.38 8.85 26.29
C THR A 147 12.54 9.65 25.69
N THR A 148 13.75 9.15 25.91
CA THR A 148 14.96 9.62 25.24
C THR A 148 14.84 9.39 23.74
N ARG A 149 15.18 10.42 22.95
CA ARG A 149 15.28 10.34 21.50
C ARG A 149 16.53 9.54 21.12
N ARG A 150 16.37 8.56 20.23
CA ARG A 150 17.50 7.85 19.58
C ARG A 150 17.85 8.52 18.25
N LYS A 151 18.94 8.09 17.62
CA LYS A 151 19.30 8.59 16.28
C LYS A 151 18.25 8.18 15.25
N GLN A 152 18.03 9.02 14.24
CA GLN A 152 17.06 8.74 13.17
C GLN A 152 17.29 7.37 12.52
N THR A 153 18.55 7.03 12.26
CA THR A 153 18.98 5.76 11.63
C THR A 153 18.54 4.52 12.40
N GLU A 154 18.33 4.61 13.71
CA GLU A 154 17.88 3.49 14.54
C GLU A 154 16.37 3.19 14.40
N TYR A 155 15.60 4.17 13.91
CA TYR A 155 14.16 4.01 13.69
C TYR A 155 13.82 3.48 12.30
N ILE A 156 14.71 3.67 11.32
CA ILE A 156 14.47 3.30 9.92
C ILE A 156 14.38 1.79 9.76
N ASP A 157 13.31 1.33 9.14
CA ASP A 157 13.07 -0.08 8.82
C ASP A 157 13.56 -0.43 7.41
N LEU A 158 14.89 -0.54 7.27
CA LEU A 158 15.52 -0.84 5.98
C LEU A 158 15.03 -2.15 5.35
N ASN A 159 14.67 -3.14 6.17
CA ASN A 159 14.21 -4.44 5.68
C ASN A 159 12.83 -4.33 5.05
N SER A 160 11.88 -3.65 5.71
CA SER A 160 10.55 -3.41 5.14
C SER A 160 10.62 -2.52 3.90
N ILE A 161 11.44 -1.46 3.92
CA ILE A 161 11.63 -0.58 2.75
C ILE A 161 12.20 -1.37 1.57
N LYS A 162 13.20 -2.22 1.81
CA LYS A 162 13.80 -3.05 0.76
C LYS A 162 12.79 -4.06 0.18
N ALA A 163 12.05 -4.77 1.05
CA ALA A 163 11.02 -5.71 0.62
C ALA A 163 9.94 -5.02 -0.22
N SER A 164 9.58 -3.80 0.16
CA SER A 164 8.63 -2.97 -0.58
C SER A 164 9.12 -2.60 -1.97
N LEU A 165 10.37 -2.16 -2.08
CA LEU A 165 10.99 -1.83 -3.36
C LEU A 165 11.09 -3.07 -4.27
N GLU A 166 11.44 -4.23 -3.73
CA GLU A 166 11.50 -5.49 -4.47
C GLU A 166 10.13 -5.90 -5.02
N LEU A 167 9.07 -5.78 -4.21
CA LEU A 167 7.70 -6.03 -4.64
C LEU A 167 7.28 -5.07 -5.76
N ARG A 168 7.59 -3.78 -5.62
CA ARG A 168 7.25 -2.78 -6.66
C ARG A 168 8.01 -3.01 -7.96
N ILE A 169 9.27 -3.43 -7.90
CA ILE A 169 10.05 -3.81 -9.09
C ILE A 169 9.39 -5.00 -9.80
N SER A 170 8.98 -6.02 -9.05
CA SER A 170 8.30 -7.20 -9.59
C SER A 170 6.97 -6.86 -10.28
N GLU A 171 6.18 -5.94 -9.70
CA GLU A 171 4.95 -5.43 -10.32
C GLU A 171 5.22 -4.71 -11.64
N LEU A 172 6.20 -3.79 -11.66
CA LEU A 172 6.56 -3.03 -12.86
C LEU A 172 7.09 -3.94 -13.98
N GLU A 173 7.81 -5.01 -13.64
CA GLU A 173 8.25 -6.00 -14.63
C GLU A 173 7.09 -6.75 -15.28
N LYS A 174 6.06 -7.11 -14.48
CA LYS A 174 4.83 -7.73 -15.00
C LYS A 174 4.07 -6.77 -15.90
N GLU A 175 3.86 -5.53 -15.46
CA GLU A 175 3.20 -4.49 -16.25
C GLU A 175 3.92 -4.26 -17.59
N LYS A 176 5.24 -4.18 -17.56
CA LYS A 176 6.07 -4.06 -18.76
C LYS A 176 5.90 -5.25 -19.71
N SER A 177 5.83 -6.47 -19.18
CA SER A 177 5.61 -7.67 -19.98
C SER A 177 4.24 -7.64 -20.67
N VAL A 178 3.19 -7.28 -19.94
CA VAL A 178 1.82 -7.15 -20.48
C VAL A 178 1.75 -6.06 -21.54
N ALA A 179 2.33 -4.88 -21.26
CA ALA A 179 2.37 -3.77 -22.22
C ALA A 179 3.13 -4.17 -23.50
N LYS A 180 4.22 -4.93 -23.38
CA LYS A 180 4.97 -5.45 -24.54
C LYS A 180 4.12 -6.39 -25.39
N GLU A 181 3.41 -7.34 -24.76
CA GLU A 181 2.53 -8.26 -25.49
C GLU A 181 1.42 -7.51 -26.25
N GLN A 182 0.85 -6.47 -25.63
CA GLN A 182 -0.15 -5.61 -26.29
C GLN A 182 0.44 -4.85 -27.47
N ILE A 183 1.64 -4.30 -27.32
CA ILE A 183 2.35 -3.61 -28.41
C ILE A 183 2.60 -4.57 -29.57
N ASP A 184 3.04 -5.80 -29.29
CA ASP A 184 3.33 -6.80 -30.33
C ASP A 184 2.05 -7.22 -31.07
N LYS A 185 0.93 -7.43 -30.36
CA LYS A 185 -0.39 -7.68 -30.97
C LYS A 185 -0.88 -6.53 -31.85
N LEU A 186 -0.67 -5.28 -31.42
CA LEU A 186 -1.06 -4.11 -32.20
C LEU A 186 -0.21 -3.96 -33.46
N LYS A 187 1.09 -4.26 -33.39
CA LYS A 187 1.98 -4.28 -34.55
C LYS A 187 1.56 -5.34 -35.57
N GLU A 188 1.20 -6.54 -35.12
CA GLU A 188 0.71 -7.60 -36.00
C GLU A 188 -0.58 -7.17 -36.73
N LYS A 189 -1.56 -6.61 -36.00
CA LYS A 189 -2.78 -6.05 -36.60
C LYS A 189 -2.51 -4.92 -37.59
N LEU A 190 -1.50 -4.10 -37.32
CA LEU A 190 -1.12 -3.01 -38.21
C LEU A 190 -0.52 -3.56 -39.52
N GLN A 191 0.37 -4.55 -39.43
CA GLN A 191 0.92 -5.24 -40.60
C GLN A 191 -0.17 -5.95 -41.43
N GLU A 192 -1.12 -6.63 -40.77
CA GLU A 192 -2.25 -7.25 -41.46
C GLU A 192 -3.10 -6.21 -42.22
N LYS A 193 -3.36 -5.05 -41.59
CA LYS A 193 -4.05 -3.95 -42.26
C LYS A 193 -3.26 -3.38 -43.43
N GLU A 194 -1.95 -3.19 -43.30
CA GLU A 194 -1.09 -2.72 -44.38
C GLU A 194 -1.11 -3.67 -45.58
N LEU A 195 -1.05 -4.99 -45.33
CA LEU A 195 -1.18 -6.01 -46.39
C LEU A 195 -2.56 -5.94 -47.06
N ASN A 196 -3.63 -5.84 -46.28
CA ASN A 196 -4.99 -5.68 -46.82
C ASN A 196 -5.12 -4.41 -47.66
N PHE A 197 -4.51 -3.29 -47.24
CA PHE A 197 -4.50 -2.05 -48.03
C PHE A 197 -3.71 -2.20 -49.34
N MET A 198 -2.58 -2.89 -49.33
CA MET A 198 -1.82 -3.20 -50.55
C MET A 198 -2.64 -4.04 -51.53
N ASP A 199 -3.35 -5.06 -51.05
CA ASP A 199 -4.21 -5.91 -51.87
C ASP A 199 -5.39 -5.12 -52.46
N ILE A 200 -6.01 -4.24 -51.67
CA ILE A 200 -7.07 -3.34 -52.15
C ILE A 200 -6.54 -2.42 -53.25
N ASN A 201 -5.38 -1.78 -53.05
CA ASN A 201 -4.79 -0.90 -54.06
C ASN A 201 -4.45 -1.64 -55.36
N LYS A 202 -3.88 -2.84 -55.26
CA LYS A 202 -3.60 -3.67 -56.44
C LYS A 202 -4.89 -4.04 -57.21
N ASN A 203 -5.97 -4.33 -56.50
CA ASN A 203 -7.27 -4.60 -57.13
C ASN A 203 -7.81 -3.34 -57.83
N ILE A 204 -7.66 -2.16 -57.22
CA ILE A 204 -8.03 -0.87 -57.82
C ILE A 204 -7.20 -0.62 -59.10
N ASP A 205 -5.89 -0.78 -59.06
CA ASP A 205 -5.00 -0.57 -60.21
C ASP A 205 -5.37 -1.52 -61.37
N SER A 206 -5.62 -2.80 -61.07
CA SER A 206 -6.05 -3.78 -62.07
C SER A 206 -7.42 -3.47 -62.69
N PHE A 207 -8.31 -2.81 -61.94
CA PHE A 207 -9.60 -2.35 -62.45
C PHE A 207 -9.45 -1.17 -63.42
N TYR A 208 -8.46 -0.30 -63.20
CA TYR A 208 -8.14 0.80 -64.11
C TYR A 208 -7.38 0.33 -65.35
N GLU A 209 -6.42 -0.60 -65.23
CA GLU A 209 -5.69 -1.18 -66.37
C GLU A 209 -6.56 -2.08 -67.26
N GLY A 210 -7.60 -2.72 -66.69
CA GLY A 210 -8.57 -3.52 -67.46
C GLY A 210 -9.62 -2.71 -68.23
N ASN A 211 -9.69 -1.40 -67.99
CA ASN A 211 -10.65 -0.48 -68.60
C ASN A 211 -9.96 0.58 -69.48
N ASP A 212 -9.23 0.14 -70.52
CA ASP A 212 -8.85 0.99 -71.66
C ASP A 212 -10.05 1.21 -72.62
N GLN A 213 -11.22 1.53 -72.07
CA GLN A 213 -12.28 2.19 -72.83
C GLN A 213 -12.28 3.66 -72.41
N PRO A 214 -12.07 4.60 -73.35
CA PRO A 214 -12.19 6.01 -73.03
C PRO A 214 -13.57 6.24 -72.45
N PHE A 215 -13.63 6.81 -71.25
CA PHE A 215 -14.85 7.35 -70.70
C PHE A 215 -15.32 8.46 -71.65
N GLU A 216 -16.21 8.12 -72.59
CA GLU A 216 -17.03 9.14 -73.23
C GLU A 216 -17.88 9.76 -72.12
N PRO A 217 -17.76 11.07 -71.86
CA PRO A 217 -18.67 11.72 -70.93
C PRO A 217 -20.07 11.59 -71.50
N GLN A 218 -20.89 10.74 -70.89
CA GLN A 218 -22.31 10.69 -71.22
C GLN A 218 -22.93 12.04 -70.81
N ASP A 219 -23.49 12.67 -71.82
CA ASP A 219 -24.40 13.81 -71.87
C ASP A 219 -24.99 14.22 -70.49
N PRO A 220 -24.84 15.49 -70.04
CA PRO A 220 -25.26 15.95 -68.72
C PRO A 220 -26.79 16.05 -68.51
N ASN A 221 -27.60 15.31 -69.26
CA ASN A 221 -29.05 15.54 -69.36
C ASN A 221 -29.92 14.28 -69.22
N PHE A 222 -29.58 13.36 -68.31
CA PHE A 222 -30.47 12.26 -67.96
C PHE A 222 -30.54 12.00 -66.45
N MET A 223 -30.97 13.03 -65.71
CA MET A 223 -31.66 12.84 -64.43
C MET A 223 -33.04 13.47 -64.54
N THR A 224 -34.07 12.64 -64.73
CA THR A 224 -35.42 12.89 -64.20
C THR A 224 -36.22 11.59 -64.27
N GLY A 225 -36.76 11.17 -63.12
CA GLY A 225 -37.92 10.28 -63.09
C GLY A 225 -37.75 9.00 -62.28
N GLU A 226 -38.07 9.11 -60.99
CA GLU A 226 -38.81 8.12 -60.21
C GLU A 226 -38.17 6.74 -59.95
N GLN A 227 -37.63 6.58 -58.74
CA GLN A 227 -38.18 5.59 -57.79
C GLN A 227 -37.73 5.91 -56.36
N GLN A 228 -38.56 6.73 -55.68
CA GLN A 228 -38.68 6.68 -54.24
C GLN A 228 -39.65 5.55 -53.90
N GLN A 229 -39.22 4.54 -53.15
CA GLN A 229 -40.02 4.00 -52.05
C GLN A 229 -39.14 3.19 -51.07
N ASN A 230 -38.91 3.84 -49.93
CA ASN A 230 -39.22 3.29 -48.61
C ASN A 230 -38.31 2.18 -48.05
N ILE A 231 -37.27 2.57 -47.30
CA ILE A 231 -37.04 2.01 -45.95
C ILE A 231 -36.66 3.14 -44.98
N ASN A 232 -37.48 3.20 -43.94
CA ASN A 232 -37.48 4.02 -42.73
C ASN A 232 -36.14 4.20 -42.01
N SER A 233 -35.89 5.47 -41.66
CA SER A 233 -35.51 6.00 -40.34
C SER A 233 -34.56 5.19 -39.43
N GLY A 234 -33.32 5.64 -39.38
CA GLY A 234 -32.42 5.49 -38.23
C GLY A 234 -31.46 6.68 -38.21
N GLU A 235 -31.76 7.63 -37.35
CA GLU A 235 -31.11 8.93 -37.16
C GLU A 235 -29.61 8.79 -36.89
N PHE A 236 -28.76 9.31 -37.79
CA PHE A 236 -27.33 9.49 -37.55
C PHE A 236 -27.01 10.98 -37.61
N VAL A 237 -26.69 11.54 -36.45
CA VAL A 237 -26.18 12.91 -36.28
C VAL A 237 -24.70 12.90 -36.69
N PRO A 238 -24.27 13.75 -37.64
CA PRO A 238 -22.85 13.87 -37.96
C PRO A 238 -22.21 14.85 -36.98
N GLU A 239 -21.23 14.39 -36.22
CA GLU A 239 -20.32 15.28 -35.50
C GLU A 239 -19.13 15.59 -36.41
N GLN A 240 -18.87 16.89 -36.53
CA GLN A 240 -17.91 17.53 -37.41
C GLN A 240 -16.48 17.14 -37.02
N ASN A 241 -15.66 16.77 -38.01
CA ASN A 241 -14.22 16.92 -37.90
C ASN A 241 -13.82 18.02 -38.89
N GLU A 242 -13.49 19.18 -38.34
CA GLU A 242 -12.72 20.20 -39.04
C GLU A 242 -11.24 19.80 -39.07
N ASP A 243 -10.60 20.28 -40.12
CA ASP A 243 -9.21 20.16 -40.52
C ASP A 243 -8.20 20.39 -39.39
N GLU A 244 -7.04 19.71 -39.46
CA GLU A 244 -5.79 20.46 -39.48
C GLU A 244 -4.60 19.71 -40.10
N MET A 245 -4.00 20.44 -41.03
CA MET A 245 -2.80 20.21 -41.82
C MET A 245 -1.55 19.76 -41.04
N SER A 246 -0.88 18.77 -41.62
CA SER A 246 0.58 18.71 -41.87
C SER A 246 1.50 19.73 -41.17
N GLN A 247 2.36 19.24 -40.26
CA GLN A 247 3.79 19.59 -40.25
C GLN A 247 4.64 18.41 -39.78
N ALA A 248 5.61 18.01 -40.60
CA ALA A 248 6.63 17.04 -40.26
C ALA A 248 7.61 17.65 -39.25
N ASN A 249 7.62 17.11 -38.04
CA ASN A 249 8.70 17.34 -37.08
C ASN A 249 9.45 16.03 -36.81
N MET A 250 10.74 16.09 -37.12
CA MET A 250 11.75 15.07 -36.89
C MET A 250 11.83 14.76 -35.39
N TYR A 251 11.55 13.51 -35.01
CA TYR A 251 11.59 13.05 -33.62
C TYR A 251 13.03 12.87 -33.15
N ASP A 252 13.46 13.67 -32.16
CA ASP A 252 14.72 13.52 -31.41
C ASP A 252 14.42 12.98 -30.00
N PRO A 253 14.83 11.74 -29.65
CA PRO A 253 14.42 11.08 -28.41
C PRO A 253 15.15 11.54 -27.12
N TYR A 254 15.94 12.63 -27.14
CA TYR A 254 16.73 13.03 -25.96
C TYR A 254 16.51 14.46 -25.42
N GLN A 255 15.46 15.18 -25.84
CA GLN A 255 15.17 16.52 -25.32
C GLN A 255 14.05 16.54 -24.26
N SER A 256 14.49 16.63 -23.00
CA SER A 256 13.89 17.39 -21.89
C SER A 256 12.83 16.77 -20.95
N THR A 257 13.21 16.85 -19.68
CA THR A 257 12.49 16.88 -18.40
C THR A 257 11.37 17.93 -18.30
N GLN A 258 10.42 17.61 -17.39
CA GLN A 258 9.53 18.49 -16.61
C GLN A 258 8.34 19.13 -17.37
N GLN A 259 7.19 18.44 -17.34
CA GLN A 259 5.88 19.08 -17.47
C GLN A 259 5.01 18.73 -16.25
N TYR A 260 4.49 19.79 -15.63
CA TYR A 260 3.47 19.78 -14.58
C TYR A 260 2.24 19.01 -15.05
N LEU A 261 1.80 18.02 -14.27
CA LEU A 261 0.52 17.33 -14.47
C LEU A 261 -0.59 18.05 -13.69
N ASP A 262 -1.67 18.37 -14.40
CA ASP A 262 -2.93 18.93 -13.90
C ASP A 262 -3.65 17.93 -12.96
N PRO A 263 -4.07 18.33 -11.75
CA PRO A 263 -4.74 17.44 -10.78
C PRO A 263 -6.10 16.88 -11.22
N ASN A 264 -6.77 17.45 -12.22
CA ASN A 264 -8.14 17.05 -12.59
C ASN A 264 -8.23 15.86 -13.57
N GLN A 265 -7.11 15.31 -14.04
CA GLN A 265 -7.13 14.13 -14.93
C GLN A 265 -6.96 12.78 -14.21
N GLN A 266 -6.71 12.75 -12.90
CA GLN A 266 -6.50 11.49 -12.16
C GLN A 266 -7.79 10.73 -11.79
N ILE A 267 -8.97 11.35 -11.91
CA ILE A 267 -10.24 10.73 -11.47
C ILE A 267 -10.88 9.86 -12.59
N ALA A 268 -10.50 10.03 -13.85
CA ALA A 268 -11.17 9.34 -14.97
C ALA A 268 -10.60 7.94 -15.31
N ILE A 269 -9.47 7.52 -14.75
CA ILE A 269 -8.80 6.26 -15.15
C ILE A 269 -9.17 5.08 -14.22
N TYR A 270 -9.74 5.33 -13.04
CA TYR A 270 -10.03 4.27 -12.07
C TYR A 270 -11.41 3.59 -12.21
N ASP A 271 -12.34 4.14 -13.00
CA ASP A 271 -13.72 3.61 -13.12
C ASP A 271 -13.97 2.75 -14.37
N GLN A 272 -12.97 2.54 -15.24
CA GLN A 272 -13.19 1.86 -16.53
C GLN A 272 -12.78 0.37 -16.59
N PHE A 273 -12.32 -0.24 -15.48
CA PHE A 273 -11.79 -1.61 -15.49
C PHE A 273 -12.51 -2.64 -14.61
N ASN A 274 -13.69 -2.34 -14.06
CA ASN A 274 -14.50 -3.34 -13.37
C ASN A 274 -15.73 -3.73 -14.19
N GLY A 275 -15.53 -4.70 -15.10
CA GLY A 275 -16.61 -5.29 -15.88
C GLY A 275 -16.28 -6.68 -16.39
N TYR A 276 -16.25 -7.69 -15.51
CA TYR A 276 -16.56 -9.07 -15.90
C TYR A 276 -17.43 -9.77 -14.84
N PRO A 277 -18.51 -10.46 -15.25
CA PRO A 277 -19.42 -11.17 -14.37
C PRO A 277 -18.98 -12.63 -14.16
N ASN A 278 -19.29 -13.14 -12.97
CA ASN A 278 -19.36 -14.55 -12.54
C ASN A 278 -18.08 -15.41 -12.51
N GLY A 279 -17.71 -15.78 -11.28
CA GLY A 279 -17.49 -17.19 -10.92
C GLY A 279 -16.06 -17.72 -10.95
N GLU A 280 -15.36 -17.61 -9.81
CA GLU A 280 -14.82 -18.74 -9.00
C GLU A 280 -13.65 -18.26 -8.13
N ILE A 281 -13.80 -18.42 -6.82
CA ILE A 281 -12.81 -18.06 -5.81
C ILE A 281 -11.75 -19.18 -5.81
N MET A 282 -10.59 -18.93 -6.42
CA MET A 282 -9.42 -19.78 -6.20
C MET A 282 -8.70 -19.35 -4.92
N GLY A 283 -8.59 -20.29 -3.97
CA GLY A 283 -7.93 -20.10 -2.68
C GLY A 283 -6.42 -19.89 -2.82
N TYR A 284 -5.92 -18.84 -2.17
CA TYR A 284 -4.50 -18.53 -2.04
C TYR A 284 -3.88 -19.30 -0.86
N ASP A 285 -3.71 -20.62 -1.02
CA ASP A 285 -2.98 -21.46 -0.07
C ASP A 285 -1.85 -22.24 -0.77
N GLN A 286 -0.96 -21.58 -1.51
CA GLN A 286 0.24 -22.28 -2.02
C GLN A 286 1.43 -21.41 -2.44
N TYR A 287 1.92 -20.52 -1.58
CA TYR A 287 3.30 -20.03 -1.71
C TYR A 287 3.98 -20.00 -0.34
N GLY A 288 4.61 -21.13 0.01
CA GLY A 288 5.57 -21.21 1.10
C GLY A 288 6.84 -20.48 0.70
N TYR A 289 7.04 -19.28 1.21
CA TYR A 289 8.33 -18.61 1.15
C TYR A 289 9.29 -19.29 2.13
N PRO A 290 10.49 -19.72 1.70
CA PRO A 290 11.50 -20.21 2.61
C PRO A 290 12.09 -19.00 3.36
N THR A 291 11.80 -18.89 4.66
CA THR A 291 12.46 -17.98 5.58
C THR A 291 13.88 -18.47 5.88
N GLY A 292 14.77 -18.33 4.90
CA GLY A 292 16.21 -18.55 5.07
C GLY A 292 16.90 -17.26 5.50
N MET A 293 17.38 -17.22 6.75
CA MET A 293 18.25 -16.15 7.26
C MET A 293 19.56 -16.13 6.46
N TYR A 294 19.89 -14.99 5.85
CA TYR A 294 21.23 -14.73 5.31
C TYR A 294 21.94 -13.72 6.20
N ASN A 295 23.07 -14.15 6.75
CA ASN A 295 23.97 -13.33 7.55
C ASN A 295 25.13 -12.95 6.63
N ASN A 296 25.43 -11.66 6.52
CA ASN A 296 26.60 -11.15 5.80
C ASN A 296 27.90 -11.54 6.52
N ALA A 297 28.47 -12.72 6.24
CA ALA A 297 29.90 -13.01 6.42
C ALA A 297 30.23 -14.40 5.87
N GLY A 298 31.11 -14.47 4.86
CA GLY A 298 31.99 -15.63 4.56
C GLY A 298 31.31 -16.93 4.09
N MET A 299 31.71 -17.41 2.92
CA MET A 299 31.43 -18.78 2.47
C MET A 299 32.17 -19.79 3.37
N ASP A 300 31.47 -20.33 4.37
CA ASP A 300 31.76 -21.64 4.92
C ASP A 300 30.43 -22.37 5.17
N PRO A 301 30.27 -23.64 4.74
CA PRO A 301 29.05 -24.39 4.97
C PRO A 301 28.88 -24.64 6.48
N VAL A 302 27.82 -24.07 7.05
CA VAL A 302 27.40 -24.31 8.43
C VAL A 302 27.10 -25.80 8.60
N LYS A 303 27.93 -26.49 9.41
CA LYS A 303 27.62 -27.83 9.91
C LYS A 303 26.28 -27.78 10.65
N LYS A 304 25.31 -28.57 10.18
CA LYS A 304 24.02 -28.77 10.85
C LYS A 304 24.27 -29.36 12.23
N GLU A 305 24.30 -28.53 13.27
CA GLU A 305 24.09 -29.02 14.62
C GLU A 305 22.61 -29.39 14.77
N LYS A 306 22.39 -30.65 15.12
CA LYS A 306 21.07 -31.23 15.41
C LYS A 306 20.39 -30.40 16.50
N ILE A 307 19.28 -29.75 16.15
CA ILE A 307 18.28 -29.27 17.11
C ILE A 307 17.60 -30.50 17.72
N VAL A 308 18.27 -31.11 18.69
CA VAL A 308 17.68 -32.08 19.63
C VAL A 308 17.96 -31.49 21.01
N SER A 309 17.10 -30.60 21.50
CA SER A 309 17.24 -30.19 22.91
C SER A 309 15.97 -29.63 23.55
N THR A 310 15.13 -28.86 22.86
CA THR A 310 14.12 -28.07 23.60
C THR A 310 12.94 -28.91 24.13
N ILE A 311 12.56 -30.00 23.43
CA ILE A 311 11.44 -30.86 23.85
C ILE A 311 11.82 -31.74 25.05
N ASN A 312 13.08 -32.17 25.17
CA ASN A 312 13.54 -33.00 26.29
C ASN A 312 13.58 -32.22 27.60
N TRP A 313 13.92 -30.93 27.59
CA TRP A 313 13.93 -30.12 28.82
C TRP A 313 12.54 -29.89 29.41
N ILE A 314 11.50 -29.78 28.56
CA ILE A 314 10.12 -29.62 29.03
C ILE A 314 9.61 -30.93 29.67
N LEU A 315 9.92 -32.08 29.07
CA LEU A 315 9.56 -33.39 29.63
C LEU A 315 10.31 -33.71 30.93
N ILE A 316 11.59 -33.34 31.03
CA ILE A 316 12.37 -33.50 32.27
C ILE A 316 11.83 -32.56 33.37
N GLY A 317 11.47 -31.32 33.02
CA GLY A 317 10.88 -30.37 33.97
C GLY A 317 9.55 -30.85 34.55
N ALA A 318 8.66 -31.39 33.71
CA ALA A 318 7.38 -31.94 34.16
C ALA A 318 7.53 -33.15 35.10
N SER A 319 8.52 -34.02 34.83
CA SER A 319 8.79 -35.20 35.67
C SER A 319 9.32 -34.83 37.07
N ILE A 320 10.18 -33.81 37.16
CA ILE A 320 10.72 -33.32 38.45
C ILE A 320 9.60 -32.72 39.32
N ILE A 321 8.70 -31.93 38.71
CA ILE A 321 7.58 -31.33 39.44
C ILE A 321 6.64 -32.42 39.97
N ALA A 322 6.32 -33.43 39.17
CA ALA A 322 5.48 -34.55 39.61
C ALA A 322 6.12 -35.33 40.77
N PHE A 323 7.44 -35.56 40.72
CA PHE A 323 8.17 -36.26 41.79
C PHE A 323 8.17 -35.47 43.10
N LEU A 324 8.40 -34.15 43.05
CA LEU A 324 8.36 -33.30 44.24
C LEU A 324 6.96 -33.27 44.89
N LEU A 325 5.91 -33.31 44.08
CA LEU A 325 4.53 -33.30 44.55
C LEU A 325 4.17 -34.61 45.28
N ILE A 326 4.62 -35.75 44.76
CA ILE A 326 4.47 -37.06 45.43
C ILE A 326 5.23 -37.08 46.76
N LEU A 327 6.45 -36.54 46.80
CA LEU A 327 7.28 -36.51 48.01
C LEU A 327 6.66 -35.62 49.09
N PHE A 328 6.06 -34.50 48.69
CA PHE A 328 5.31 -33.62 49.59
C PHE A 328 4.09 -34.31 50.19
N ILE A 329 3.30 -35.04 49.38
CA ILE A 329 2.14 -35.79 49.87
C ILE A 329 2.58 -36.90 50.85
N ALA A 330 3.67 -37.62 50.55
CA ALA A 330 4.19 -38.67 51.42
C ALA A 330 4.64 -38.12 52.78
N LEU A 331 5.35 -36.98 52.81
CA LEU A 331 5.75 -36.30 54.04
C LEU A 331 4.54 -35.82 54.84
N PHE A 332 3.54 -35.24 54.17
CA PHE A 332 2.33 -34.75 54.82
C PHE A 332 1.51 -35.88 55.47
N ASN A 333 1.39 -37.01 54.77
CA ASN A 333 0.71 -38.19 55.31
C ASN A 333 1.46 -38.83 56.48
N GLY A 334 2.80 -38.84 56.44
CA GLY A 334 3.64 -39.32 57.55
C GLY A 334 3.48 -38.46 58.81
N ILE A 335 3.40 -37.13 58.65
CA ILE A 335 3.13 -36.21 59.76
C ILE A 335 1.74 -36.45 60.35
N LEU A 336 0.70 -36.60 59.50
CA LEU A 336 -0.66 -36.90 59.95
C LEU A 336 -0.77 -38.23 60.70
N THR A 337 -0.02 -39.26 60.29
CA THR A 337 -0.01 -40.53 61.02
C THR A 337 0.71 -40.42 62.35
N TYR A 338 1.80 -39.63 62.44
CA TYR A 338 2.49 -39.39 63.70
C TYR A 338 1.60 -38.65 64.73
N PHE A 339 0.78 -37.71 64.28
CA PHE A 339 -0.17 -37.00 65.15
C PHE A 339 -1.39 -37.82 65.60
N ASN A 340 -1.71 -38.93 64.93
CA ASN A 340 -2.81 -39.82 65.34
C ASN A 340 -2.36 -40.93 66.31
N VAL A 341 -1.06 -41.08 66.58
CA VAL A 341 -0.50 -42.11 67.48
C VAL A 341 -0.12 -41.54 68.85
N ILE A 342 -0.03 -40.21 68.99
CA ILE A 342 0.08 -39.47 70.26
C ILE A 342 -1.32 -39.12 70.73
#